data_AF-A0A090RWS9-F1
#
_entry.id   AF-A0A090RWS9-F1
#
_cell.length_a   1.000
_cell.length_b   1.000
_cell.length_c   1.000
_cell.angle_alpha   90.00
_cell.angle_beta   90.00
_cell.angle_gamma   90.00
#
_symmetry.space_group_name_H-M   'P 1'
#
loop_
_entity.id
_entity.type
_entity.pdbx_description
1 polymer ?
#
loop_
_entity_poly.entity_id
_entity_poly.type
_entity_poly.pdbx_seq_one_letter_code
_entity_poly.pdbx_strand_id
1 'polypeptide(L)'
;MHPNNAEQPMPIVLTGPKESEAYFRSIDEFVRATLGEEATKYYEIVIADPEKAAKIMKQAMPAVKEHRKKNGDAYSYNWSLHIEPEFQLPFDPTHENMAGLDLHMNQRPENLAAALRQAFSGIVAGNVKAEGIREIERHGPFTIDGDKA
;
A
#
# COMPACT_ATOMS: atom_id res chain seq x y z
N MET A 1 2.49 -9.46 -0.80
CA MET A 1 1.91 -10.61 -1.53
C MET A 1 2.79 -11.13 -2.66
N HIS A 2 3.72 -10.36 -3.23
CA HIS A 2 4.60 -10.90 -4.28
C HIS A 2 5.37 -12.15 -3.78
N PRO A 3 5.36 -13.29 -4.51
CA PRO A 3 5.96 -14.55 -4.05
C PRO A 3 7.44 -14.42 -3.66
N ASN A 4 8.23 -13.64 -4.43
CA ASN A 4 9.65 -13.39 -4.12
C ASN A 4 9.89 -12.68 -2.77
N ASN A 5 8.86 -12.09 -2.17
CA ASN A 5 8.93 -11.40 -0.89
C ASN A 5 8.29 -12.19 0.26
N ALA A 6 7.87 -13.45 0.03
CA ALA A 6 7.17 -14.23 1.04
C ALA A 6 8.00 -14.47 2.32
N GLU A 7 9.33 -14.54 2.20
CA GLU A 7 10.24 -14.70 3.35
C GLU A 7 10.67 -13.38 4.00
N GLN A 8 10.29 -12.21 3.47
CA GLN A 8 10.73 -10.91 3.99
C GLN A 8 10.07 -10.64 5.36
N PRO A 9 10.84 -10.51 6.46
CA PRO A 9 10.28 -10.42 7.81
C PRO A 9 10.05 -8.96 8.25
N MET A 10 9.65 -8.09 7.32
CA MET A 10 9.49 -6.66 7.62
C MET A 10 8.20 -6.44 8.42
N PRO A 11 8.26 -5.99 9.70
CA PRO A 11 7.05 -5.74 10.48
C PRO A 11 6.32 -4.49 9.97
N ILE A 12 5.01 -4.57 9.87
CA ILE A 12 4.13 -3.42 9.58
C ILE A 12 3.08 -3.35 10.67
N VAL A 13 3.01 -2.21 11.36
CA VAL A 13 2.03 -1.96 12.41
C VAL A 13 1.21 -0.73 12.05
N LEU A 14 -0.10 -0.92 11.92
CA LEU A 14 -1.08 0.16 11.79
C LEU A 14 -1.57 0.52 13.19
N THR A 15 -1.33 1.75 13.65
CA THR A 15 -1.65 2.12 15.04
C THR A 15 -2.19 3.54 15.15
N GLY A 16 -3.04 3.76 16.15
CA GLY A 16 -3.63 5.05 16.48
C GLY A 16 -4.37 5.01 17.81
N PRO A 17 -4.94 6.15 18.25
CA PRO A 17 -5.65 6.25 19.52
C PRO A 17 -7.00 5.52 19.45
N LYS A 18 -7.73 5.44 20.57
CA LYS A 18 -8.99 4.66 20.64
C LYS A 18 -10.03 5.16 19.64
N GLU A 19 -10.07 6.46 19.41
CA GLU A 19 -11.01 7.14 18.52
C GLU A 19 -10.81 6.74 17.04
N SER A 20 -9.63 6.21 16.66
CA SER A 20 -9.36 5.74 15.31
C SER A 20 -9.75 4.28 15.08
N GLU A 21 -10.39 3.59 16.03
CA GLU A 21 -10.77 2.18 15.87
C GLU A 21 -11.69 1.95 14.65
N ALA A 22 -12.72 2.78 14.50
CA ALA A 22 -13.64 2.69 13.35
C ALA A 22 -12.92 2.95 12.02
N TYR A 23 -11.96 3.87 12.01
CA TYR A 23 -11.13 4.15 10.84
C TYR A 23 -10.31 2.92 10.43
N PHE A 24 -9.59 2.30 11.37
CA PHE A 24 -8.78 1.12 11.06
C PHE A 24 -9.62 -0.10 10.67
N ARG A 25 -10.83 -0.24 11.24
CA ARG A 25 -11.79 -1.26 10.79
C ARG A 25 -12.17 -1.06 9.32
N SER A 26 -12.48 0.17 8.91
CA SER A 26 -12.79 0.49 7.51
C SER A 26 -11.59 0.24 6.58
N ILE A 27 -10.36 0.55 7.02
CA ILE A 27 -9.15 0.24 6.25
C ILE A 27 -8.93 -1.28 6.12
N ASP A 28 -9.07 -2.05 7.20
CA ASP A 28 -8.94 -3.52 7.20
C ASP A 28 -9.98 -4.16 6.27
N GLU A 29 -11.25 -3.73 6.39
CA GLU A 29 -12.34 -4.18 5.51
C GLU A 29 -12.07 -3.87 4.04
N PHE A 30 -11.59 -2.66 3.73
CA PHE A 30 -11.23 -2.28 2.36
C PHE A 30 -10.10 -3.16 1.81
N VAL A 31 -9.05 -3.40 2.60
CA VAL A 31 -7.93 -4.27 2.19
C VAL A 31 -8.40 -5.70 1.97
N ARG A 32 -9.25 -6.25 2.85
CA ARG A 32 -9.83 -7.59 2.66
C ARG A 32 -10.69 -7.68 1.40
N ALA A 33 -11.53 -6.67 1.16
CA ALA A 33 -12.46 -6.65 0.03
C ALA A 33 -11.75 -6.49 -1.33
N THR A 34 -10.58 -5.86 -1.36
CA THR A 34 -9.83 -5.60 -2.59
C THR A 34 -8.68 -6.56 -2.81
N LEU A 35 -7.81 -6.72 -1.82
CA LEU A 35 -6.56 -7.47 -1.93
C LEU A 35 -6.66 -8.88 -1.33
N GLY A 36 -7.78 -9.20 -0.68
CA GLY A 36 -8.06 -10.50 -0.08
C GLY A 36 -7.49 -10.68 1.31
N GLU A 37 -7.90 -11.76 1.97
CA GLU A 37 -7.48 -12.15 3.33
C GLU A 37 -5.95 -12.31 3.46
N GLU A 38 -5.28 -12.74 2.38
CA GLU A 38 -3.82 -12.89 2.37
C GLU A 38 -3.09 -11.57 2.63
N ALA A 39 -3.66 -10.43 2.23
CA ALA A 39 -3.06 -9.12 2.46
C ALA A 39 -3.00 -8.77 3.96
N THR A 40 -3.92 -9.28 4.78
CA THR A 40 -3.98 -8.95 6.21
C THR A 40 -2.91 -9.66 7.04
N LYS A 41 -2.22 -10.65 6.48
CA LYS A 41 -1.09 -11.32 7.13
C LYS A 41 0.16 -10.45 7.18
N TYR A 42 0.22 -9.37 6.41
CA TYR A 42 1.39 -8.51 6.30
C TYR A 42 1.40 -7.34 7.29
N TYR A 43 0.33 -7.12 8.06
CA TYR A 43 0.27 -6.05 9.06
C TYR A 43 -0.45 -6.49 10.33
N GLU A 44 -0.17 -5.80 11.43
CA GLU A 44 -0.92 -5.90 12.68
C GLU A 44 -1.56 -4.54 13.02
N ILE A 45 -2.83 -4.55 13.43
CA ILE A 45 -3.52 -3.33 13.91
C ILE A 45 -3.43 -3.28 15.43
N VAL A 46 -2.88 -2.18 15.96
CA VAL A 46 -2.72 -1.93 17.40
C VAL A 46 -3.41 -0.63 17.80
N ILE A 47 -4.52 -0.71 18.53
CA ILE A 47 -5.30 0.46 18.95
C ILE A 47 -4.96 0.84 20.40
N ALA A 48 -4.70 2.13 20.62
CA ALA A 48 -4.49 2.74 21.93
C ALA A 48 -3.40 2.09 22.81
N ASP A 49 -2.43 1.40 22.20
CA ASP A 49 -1.31 0.76 22.90
C ASP A 49 0.03 1.07 22.23
N PRO A 50 0.61 2.26 22.50
CA PRO A 50 1.88 2.66 21.93
C PRO A 50 3.04 1.76 22.39
N GLU A 51 2.97 1.19 23.59
CA GLU A 51 3.99 0.27 24.08
C GLU A 51 4.02 -1.03 23.28
N LYS A 52 2.85 -1.62 23.01
CA LYS A 52 2.75 -2.83 22.19
C LYS A 52 3.26 -2.60 20.78
N ALA A 53 2.89 -1.49 20.14
CA ALA A 53 3.39 -1.14 18.81
C ALA A 53 4.93 -1.08 18.79
N ALA A 54 5.55 -0.42 19.79
CA ALA A 54 7.00 -0.36 19.91
C ALA A 54 7.65 -1.73 20.20
N LYS A 55 7.02 -2.56 21.04
CA LYS A 55 7.49 -3.91 21.38
C LYS A 55 7.49 -4.83 20.14
N ILE A 56 6.46 -4.79 19.30
CA ILE A 56 6.41 -5.55 18.03
C ILE A 56 7.61 -5.18 17.15
N MET A 57 7.84 -3.89 16.93
CA MET A 57 8.97 -3.43 16.12
C MET A 57 10.30 -3.89 16.70
N LYS A 58 10.51 -3.74 18.03
CA LYS A 58 11.75 -4.14 18.70
C LYS A 58 12.01 -5.64 18.60
N GLN A 59 10.97 -6.46 18.77
CA GLN A 59 11.03 -7.92 18.74
C GLN A 59 11.26 -8.49 17.33
N ALA A 60 10.86 -7.76 16.29
CA ALA A 60 11.09 -8.17 14.90
C ALA A 60 12.54 -7.94 14.43
N MET A 61 13.29 -7.01 15.05
CA MET A 61 14.65 -6.64 14.59
C MET A 61 15.65 -7.82 14.52
N PRO A 62 15.70 -8.77 15.48
CA PRO A 62 16.53 -9.96 15.35
C PRO A 62 16.21 -10.78 14.10
N ALA A 63 14.93 -10.96 13.76
CA ALA A 63 14.51 -11.69 12.56
C ALA A 63 14.90 -10.97 11.28
N VAL A 64 14.74 -9.63 11.22
CA VAL A 64 15.21 -8.81 10.09
C VAL A 64 16.73 -8.95 9.92
N LYS A 65 17.49 -8.82 11.00
CA LYS A 65 18.95 -8.95 10.97
C LYS A 65 19.38 -10.34 10.47
N GLU A 66 18.75 -11.39 10.98
CA GLU A 66 19.07 -12.77 10.58
C GLU A 66 18.70 -13.04 9.12
N HIS A 67 17.56 -12.55 8.65
CA HIS A 67 17.16 -12.66 7.24
C HIS A 67 18.19 -11.98 6.31
N ARG A 68 18.63 -10.76 6.63
CA ARG A 68 19.67 -10.08 5.84
C ARG A 68 20.97 -10.87 5.83
N LYS A 69 21.40 -11.37 6.99
CA LYS A 69 22.60 -12.20 7.12
C LYS A 69 22.50 -13.49 6.29
N LYS A 70 21.38 -14.21 6.37
CA LYS A 70 21.11 -15.45 5.63
C LYS A 70 21.17 -15.23 4.12
N ASN A 71 20.65 -14.10 3.65
CA ASN A 71 20.57 -13.79 2.22
C ASN A 71 21.77 -12.99 1.69
N GLY A 72 22.80 -12.72 2.53
CA GLY A 72 23.96 -11.93 2.14
C GLY A 72 23.64 -10.46 1.80
N ASP A 73 22.53 -9.94 2.31
CA ASP A 73 22.02 -8.61 2.04
C ASP A 73 22.56 -7.58 3.06
N ALA A 74 22.54 -6.30 2.70
CA ALA A 74 22.96 -5.23 3.57
C ALA A 74 21.97 -5.03 4.73
N TYR A 75 22.48 -4.61 5.90
CA TYR A 75 21.59 -4.24 7.01
C TYR A 75 20.87 -2.91 6.77
N SER A 76 21.55 -1.95 6.13
CA SER A 76 21.06 -0.59 5.92
C SER A 76 20.25 -0.38 4.63
N TYR A 77 20.25 -1.34 3.71
CA TYR A 77 19.48 -1.30 2.47
C TYR A 77 18.98 -2.71 2.13
N ASN A 78 17.74 -2.85 1.68
CA ASN A 78 17.14 -4.15 1.38
C ASN A 78 17.23 -4.45 -0.12
N TRP A 79 18.38 -4.92 -0.60
CA TRP A 79 18.55 -5.25 -2.04
C TRP A 79 17.70 -6.45 -2.46
N SER A 80 17.45 -7.37 -1.53
CA SER A 80 16.66 -8.58 -1.79
C SER A 80 15.15 -8.34 -1.89
N LEU A 81 14.67 -7.12 -1.59
CA LEU A 81 13.27 -6.79 -1.75
C LEU A 81 12.93 -6.66 -3.23
N HIS A 82 12.06 -7.55 -3.73
CA HIS A 82 11.59 -7.51 -5.11
C HIS A 82 10.50 -6.45 -5.24
N ILE A 83 10.69 -5.49 -6.15
CA ILE A 83 9.71 -4.44 -6.46
C ILE A 83 9.45 -4.49 -7.95
N GLU A 84 8.22 -4.79 -8.35
CA GLU A 84 7.85 -4.84 -9.77
C GLU A 84 7.83 -3.43 -10.41
N PRO A 85 8.06 -3.31 -11.73
CA PRO A 85 8.09 -2.02 -12.44
C PRO A 85 6.86 -1.15 -12.21
N GLU A 86 5.67 -1.72 -12.05
CA GLU A 86 4.40 -0.98 -11.83
C GLU A 86 4.41 -0.16 -10.53
N PHE A 87 5.27 -0.53 -9.57
CA PHE A 87 5.49 0.21 -8.33
C PHE A 87 6.64 1.23 -8.41
N GLN A 88 7.45 1.19 -9.47
CA GLN A 88 8.61 2.08 -9.67
C GLN A 88 8.34 3.17 -10.71
N LEU A 89 7.57 2.85 -11.74
CA LEU A 89 7.31 3.76 -12.85
C LEU A 89 6.55 5.01 -12.35
N PRO A 90 6.97 6.22 -12.78
CA PRO A 90 6.21 7.44 -12.57
C PRO A 90 4.78 7.28 -13.11
N PHE A 91 3.84 7.96 -12.47
CA PHE A 91 2.44 7.99 -12.89
C PHE A 91 1.96 9.43 -12.95
N ASP A 92 1.69 9.89 -14.16
CA ASP A 92 1.13 11.22 -14.41
C ASP A 92 -0.40 11.13 -14.40
N PRO A 93 -1.09 11.78 -13.45
CA PRO A 93 -2.53 11.61 -13.27
C PRO A 93 -3.31 12.53 -14.21
N THR A 94 -3.30 12.22 -15.50
CA THR A 94 -4.20 12.82 -16.50
C THR A 94 -5.57 12.13 -16.48
N HIS A 95 -6.62 12.75 -17.02
CA HIS A 95 -7.94 12.10 -17.13
C HIS A 95 -7.90 10.78 -17.90
N GLU A 96 -7.07 10.70 -18.95
CA GLU A 96 -6.86 9.47 -19.72
C GLU A 96 -6.21 8.38 -18.85
N ASN A 97 -5.11 8.69 -18.16
CA ASN A 97 -4.41 7.72 -17.33
C ASN A 97 -5.25 7.25 -16.14
N MET A 98 -6.02 8.16 -15.54
CA MET A 98 -6.93 7.84 -14.42
C MET A 98 -8.10 6.95 -14.87
N ALA A 99 -8.67 7.21 -16.05
CA ALA A 99 -9.74 6.38 -16.61
C ALA A 99 -9.24 5.02 -17.12
N GLY A 100 -7.96 4.92 -17.46
CA GLY A 100 -7.31 3.67 -17.90
C GLY A 100 -6.84 2.74 -16.78
N LEU A 101 -7.04 3.10 -15.51
CA LEU A 101 -6.66 2.25 -14.37
C LEU A 101 -7.53 0.98 -14.34
N ASP A 102 -6.88 -0.19 -14.27
CA ASP A 102 -7.59 -1.45 -14.10
C ASP A 102 -7.93 -1.69 -12.62
N LEU A 103 -9.15 -1.35 -12.22
CA LEU A 103 -9.67 -1.53 -10.85
C LEU A 103 -10.71 -2.66 -10.76
N HIS A 104 -10.60 -3.68 -11.62
CA HIS A 104 -11.42 -4.88 -11.57
C HIS A 104 -10.74 -5.97 -10.73
N MET A 105 -11.52 -6.87 -10.14
CA MET A 105 -11.03 -7.94 -9.27
C MET A 105 -10.46 -9.14 -10.05
N ASN A 106 -10.73 -9.24 -11.35
CA ASN A 106 -10.27 -10.35 -12.20
C ASN A 106 -8.82 -10.17 -12.68
N GLN A 107 -7.93 -9.92 -11.74
CA GLN A 107 -6.49 -9.76 -11.96
C GLN A 107 -5.72 -10.26 -10.73
N ARG A 108 -4.38 -10.28 -10.81
CA ARG A 108 -3.57 -10.62 -9.64
C ARG A 108 -3.69 -9.51 -8.57
N PRO A 109 -3.77 -9.83 -7.27
CA PRO A 109 -3.90 -8.82 -6.22
C PRO A 109 -2.77 -7.78 -6.21
N GLU A 110 -1.54 -8.16 -6.56
CA GLU A 110 -0.43 -7.21 -6.68
C GLU A 110 -0.61 -6.18 -7.82
N ASN A 111 -1.28 -6.55 -8.92
CA ASN A 111 -1.59 -5.62 -10.00
C ASN A 111 -2.68 -4.63 -9.56
N LEU A 112 -3.74 -5.13 -8.92
CA LEU A 112 -4.80 -4.28 -8.35
C LEU A 112 -4.23 -3.31 -7.30
N ALA A 113 -3.30 -3.77 -6.45
CA ALA A 113 -2.62 -2.89 -5.49
C ALA A 113 -1.82 -1.77 -6.18
N ALA A 114 -1.19 -2.04 -7.33
CA ALA A 114 -0.48 -1.03 -8.11
C ALA A 114 -1.45 0.00 -8.73
N ALA A 115 -2.58 -0.45 -9.29
CA ALA A 115 -3.61 0.41 -9.84
C ALA A 115 -4.28 1.28 -8.75
N LEU A 116 -4.59 0.71 -7.59
CA LEU A 116 -5.10 1.45 -6.42
C LEU A 116 -4.11 2.51 -5.93
N ARG A 117 -2.81 2.18 -5.88
CA ARG A 117 -1.75 3.15 -5.55
C ARG A 117 -1.76 4.34 -6.51
N GLN A 118 -1.88 4.08 -7.81
CA GLN A 118 -1.96 5.11 -8.84
C GLN A 118 -3.23 5.96 -8.70
N ALA A 119 -4.39 5.34 -8.46
CA ALA A 119 -5.65 6.03 -8.22
C ALA A 119 -5.55 7.02 -7.03
N PHE A 120 -5.08 6.56 -5.87
CA PHE A 120 -4.89 7.43 -4.71
C PHE A 120 -3.84 8.52 -4.97
N SER A 121 -2.75 8.21 -5.68
CA SER A 121 -1.75 9.20 -6.09
C SER A 121 -2.36 10.30 -6.98
N GLY A 122 -3.27 9.93 -7.87
CA GLY A 122 -4.02 10.87 -8.71
C GLY A 122 -4.96 11.76 -7.90
N ILE A 123 -5.71 11.19 -6.95
CA ILE A 123 -6.56 11.97 -6.03
C ILE A 123 -5.73 12.99 -5.23
N VAL A 124 -4.56 12.58 -4.70
CA VAL A 124 -3.65 13.51 -4.02
C VAL A 124 -3.19 14.61 -4.97
N ALA A 125 -2.77 14.26 -6.20
CA ALA A 125 -2.31 15.23 -7.18
C ALA A 125 -3.39 16.26 -7.54
N GLY A 126 -4.63 15.82 -7.79
CA GLY A 126 -5.77 16.68 -8.07
C GLY A 126 -6.11 17.66 -6.95
N ASN A 127 -5.79 17.31 -5.70
CA ASN A 127 -6.12 18.13 -4.53
C ASN A 127 -5.01 19.11 -4.13
N VAL A 128 -3.72 18.78 -4.33
CA VAL A 128 -2.61 19.58 -3.76
C VAL A 128 -1.47 19.92 -4.73
N LYS A 129 -1.40 19.28 -5.91
CA LYS A 129 -0.33 19.56 -6.88
C LYS A 129 -0.83 20.53 -7.95
N ALA A 130 -0.05 21.56 -8.25
CA ALA A 130 -0.44 22.62 -9.19
C ALA A 130 -0.81 22.11 -10.59
N GLU A 131 -0.20 21.01 -11.05
CA GLU A 131 -0.56 20.37 -12.33
C GLU A 131 -1.89 19.61 -12.23
N GLY A 132 -2.08 18.81 -11.18
CA GLY A 132 -3.32 18.08 -10.95
C GLY A 132 -4.53 19.01 -10.73
N ILE A 133 -4.37 20.09 -9.97
CA ILE A 133 -5.42 21.09 -9.78
C ILE A 133 -5.83 21.70 -11.12
N ARG A 134 -4.86 22.02 -11.99
CA ARG A 134 -5.14 22.56 -13.34
C ARG A 134 -5.86 21.56 -14.24
N GLU A 135 -5.55 20.27 -14.15
CA GLU A 135 -6.30 19.23 -14.85
C GLU A 135 -7.75 19.16 -14.38
N ILE A 136 -7.98 19.22 -13.06
CA ILE A 136 -9.33 19.24 -12.48
C ILE A 136 -10.11 20.50 -12.86
N GLU A 137 -9.49 21.68 -12.84
CA GLU A 137 -10.12 22.95 -13.24
C GLU A 137 -10.54 22.96 -14.72
N ARG A 138 -9.75 22.33 -15.59
CA ARG A 138 -10.00 22.31 -17.04
C ARG A 138 -11.03 21.27 -17.47
N HIS A 139 -10.96 20.07 -16.90
CA HIS A 139 -11.70 18.91 -17.39
C HIS A 139 -12.71 18.37 -16.37
N GLY A 140 -12.76 18.95 -15.16
CA GLY A 140 -13.58 18.47 -14.06
C GLY A 140 -12.92 17.33 -13.28
N PRO A 141 -13.63 16.70 -12.33
CA PRO A 141 -13.11 15.59 -11.54
C PRO A 141 -12.59 14.43 -12.39
N PHE A 142 -11.58 13.71 -11.91
CA PHE A 142 -11.16 12.46 -12.55
C PHE A 142 -12.30 11.44 -12.55
N THR A 143 -12.44 10.71 -13.65
CA THR A 143 -13.32 9.54 -13.73
C THR A 143 -12.50 8.30 -13.42
N ILE A 144 -12.96 7.51 -12.45
CA ILE A 144 -12.34 6.25 -12.03
C ILE A 144 -13.43 5.18 -12.16
N ASP A 145 -13.12 4.09 -12.86
CA ASP A 145 -14.05 2.99 -13.14
C ASP A 145 -13.46 1.66 -12.63
N GLY A 146 -14.34 0.74 -12.24
CA GLY A 146 -13.96 -0.56 -11.67
C GLY A 146 -15.19 -1.36 -11.22
N ASP A 147 -14.95 -2.48 -10.54
CA ASP A 147 -16.04 -3.36 -10.11
C ASP A 147 -16.99 -2.68 -9.11
N LYS A 148 -18.30 -2.92 -9.28
CA LYS A 148 -19.38 -2.25 -8.52
C LYS A 148 -19.64 -2.79 -7.10
N ALA A 149 -18.86 -3.77 -6.66
CA ALA A 149 -19.09 -4.62 -5.48
C ALA A 149 -20.34 -5.52 -5.56
#